data_AF-A0A3D5E676-F1
#
_entry.id   AF-A0A3D5E676-F1
#
_cell.length_a   1.000
_cell.length_b   1.000
_cell.length_c   1.000
_cell.angle_alpha   90.00
_cell.angle_beta   90.00
_cell.angle_gamma   90.00
#
_symmetry.space_group_name_H-M   'P 1'
#
loop_
_entity.id
_entity.type
_entity.pdbx_description
1 polymer ?
#
loop_
_entity_poly.entity_id
_entity_poly.type
_entity_poly.pdbx_seq_one_letter_code
_entity_poly.pdbx_strand_id
1 'polypeptide(L)'
;MTSIFQTDLTHKNYNGWTNYETWNVSLWIGNDEGLYDIARRAMDWSHLLEIFANYGIETTGDGVRWDDPNVNAVEMDEMLEEL
;
A
#
# COMPACT_ATOMS: atom_id res chain seq x y z
N MET A 1 6.76 -11.69 41.77
CA MET A 1 6.61 -10.55 40.85
C MET A 1 7.21 -10.99 39.54
N THR A 2 6.37 -11.27 38.54
CA THR A 2 6.83 -11.76 37.24
C THR A 2 6.70 -10.62 36.25
N SER A 3 7.81 -9.95 35.94
CA SER A 3 7.86 -9.01 34.83
C SER A 3 7.93 -9.79 33.53
N ILE A 4 6.89 -9.69 32.73
CA ILE A 4 6.88 -10.12 31.33
C ILE A 4 7.53 -9.00 30.52
N PHE A 5 8.69 -9.29 29.93
CA PHE A 5 9.30 -8.42 28.92
C PHE A 5 8.51 -8.59 27.63
N GLN A 6 8.00 -7.48 27.09
CA GLN A 6 7.33 -7.42 25.79
C GLN A 6 8.35 -7.74 24.68
N THR A 7 8.34 -8.97 24.18
CA THR A 7 9.00 -9.33 22.93
C THR A 7 8.01 -9.11 21.80
N ASP A 8 8.11 -7.97 21.12
CA ASP A 8 7.85 -7.79 19.67
C ASP A 8 7.64 -6.30 19.36
N LEU A 9 8.72 -5.56 19.16
CA LEU A 9 8.69 -4.19 18.63
C LEU A 9 8.68 -4.16 17.10
N THR A 10 8.75 -5.32 16.42
CA THR A 10 8.99 -5.40 14.97
C THR A 10 8.12 -6.43 14.25
N HIS A 11 7.05 -6.93 14.86
CA HIS A 11 6.17 -7.88 14.20
C HIS A 11 5.27 -7.14 13.19
N LYS A 12 5.80 -6.85 11.99
CA LYS A 12 5.03 -6.29 10.87
C LYS A 12 4.08 -7.39 10.35
N ASN A 13 2.90 -7.50 10.95
CA ASN A 13 1.88 -8.54 10.73
C ASN A 13 1.23 -8.53 9.33
N TYR A 14 1.81 -7.83 8.37
CA TYR A 14 1.28 -7.65 7.03
C TYR A 14 2.42 -7.78 6.00
N ASN A 15 3.23 -8.85 6.09
CA ASN A 15 4.35 -9.12 5.19
C ASN A 15 5.37 -7.97 5.05
N GLY A 16 5.69 -7.28 6.16
CA GLY A 16 6.67 -6.19 6.13
C GLY A 16 6.09 -4.80 5.88
N TRP A 17 4.77 -4.67 5.71
CA TRP A 17 4.06 -3.40 5.61
C TRP A 17 3.54 -2.92 6.97
N THR A 18 3.32 -1.61 7.11
CA THR A 18 2.94 -1.00 8.40
C THR A 18 1.55 -1.39 8.88
N ASN A 19 0.58 -1.60 7.98
CA ASN A 19 -0.80 -1.97 8.30
C ASN A 19 -1.47 -2.74 7.15
N TYR A 20 -2.72 -3.14 7.37
CA TYR A 20 -3.51 -3.92 6.42
C TYR A 20 -3.77 -3.14 5.12
N GLU A 21 -4.15 -1.87 5.23
CA GLU A 21 -4.51 -1.02 4.08
C GLU A 21 -3.31 -0.87 3.15
N THR A 22 -2.14 -0.56 3.71
CA THR A 22 -0.88 -0.40 2.97
C THR A 22 -0.44 -1.71 2.30
N TRP A 23 -0.57 -2.85 3.00
CA TRP A 23 -0.31 -4.16 2.40
C TRP A 23 -1.31 -4.52 1.30
N ASN A 24 -2.59 -4.19 1.49
CA ASN A 24 -3.63 -4.53 0.52
C ASN A 24 -3.41 -3.79 -0.80
N VAL A 25 -3.18 -2.47 -0.75
CA VAL A 25 -2.95 -1.68 -1.96
C VAL A 25 -1.69 -2.12 -2.71
N SER A 26 -0.59 -2.41 -2.01
CA SER A 26 0.64 -2.88 -2.65
C SER A 26 0.49 -4.28 -3.26
N LEU A 27 -0.23 -5.17 -2.58
CA LEU A 27 -0.55 -6.50 -3.11
C LEU A 27 -1.32 -6.40 -4.43
N TRP A 28 -2.33 -5.53 -4.51
CA TRP A 28 -3.13 -5.37 -5.72
C TRP A 28 -2.34 -4.72 -6.86
N ILE A 29 -1.52 -3.71 -6.56
CA ILE A 29 -0.63 -3.10 -7.55
C ILE A 29 0.36 -4.12 -8.13
N GLY A 30 0.92 -5.00 -7.29
CA GLY A 30 1.88 -6.01 -7.74
C GLY A 30 1.27 -7.22 -8.47
N ASN A 31 0.00 -7.54 -8.21
CA ASN A 31 -0.63 -8.76 -8.73
C ASN A 31 -1.53 -8.52 -9.95
N ASP A 32 -2.07 -7.32 -10.14
CA ASP A 32 -2.88 -6.98 -11.32
C ASP A 32 -2.01 -6.30 -12.38
N GLU A 33 -1.90 -6.92 -13.56
CA GLU A 33 -1.05 -6.42 -14.66
C GLU A 33 -1.41 -4.99 -15.09
N GLY A 34 -2.70 -4.63 -15.10
CA GLY A 34 -3.15 -3.30 -15.48
C GLY A 34 -2.77 -2.25 -14.43
N LEU A 35 -2.94 -2.57 -13.15
CA LEU A 35 -2.54 -1.68 -12.07
C LEU A 35 -1.00 -1.54 -12.00
N TYR A 36 -0.27 -2.62 -12.18
CA TYR A 36 1.19 -2.63 -12.24
C TYR A 36 1.72 -1.74 -13.38
N ASP A 37 1.14 -1.83 -14.57
CA ASP A 37 1.51 -1.01 -15.73
C ASP A 37 1.22 0.48 -15.54
N ILE A 38 0.16 0.81 -14.80
CA ILE A 38 -0.15 2.19 -14.42
C ILE A 38 0.83 2.68 -13.36
N ALA A 39 1.07 1.89 -12.31
CA ALA A 39 1.93 2.23 -11.18
C ALA A 39 3.38 2.53 -11.62
N ARG A 40 3.95 1.73 -12.53
CA ARG A 40 5.28 1.98 -13.11
C ARG A 40 5.43 3.27 -13.91
N ARG A 41 4.32 3.93 -14.25
CA ARG A 41 4.30 5.22 -14.97
C ARG A 41 3.96 6.38 -14.04
N ALA A 42 3.56 6.11 -12.80
CA ALA A 42 3.37 7.13 -11.79
C ALA A 42 4.74 7.70 -11.35
N MET A 43 4.72 8.92 -10.83
CA MET A 43 5.94 9.58 -10.33
C MET A 43 6.11 9.34 -8.84
N ASP A 44 4.99 9.30 -8.13
CA ASP A 44 4.84 9.08 -6.70
C ASP A 44 3.40 8.60 -6.45
N TRP A 45 3.11 8.27 -5.19
CA TRP A 45 1.82 7.79 -4.74
C TRP A 45 0.69 8.77 -5.04
N SER A 46 0.94 10.07 -4.88
CA SER A 46 -0.08 11.10 -5.13
C SER A 46 -0.45 11.15 -6.61
N HIS A 47 0.53 11.08 -7.51
CA HIS A 47 0.30 11.01 -8.95
C HIS A 47 -0.46 9.72 -9.32
N LEU A 48 -0.18 8.58 -8.67
CA LEU A 48 -0.94 7.35 -8.89
C LEU A 48 -2.41 7.50 -8.49
N LEU A 49 -2.70 8.15 -7.36
CA LEU A 49 -4.07 8.44 -6.93
C LEU A 49 -4.82 9.34 -7.92
N GLU A 50 -4.14 10.36 -8.47
CA GLU A 50 -4.73 11.21 -9.52
C GLU A 50 -5.07 10.40 -10.77
N ILE A 51 -4.20 9.49 -11.19
CA ILE A 51 -4.45 8.61 -12.33
C ILE A 51 -5.67 7.71 -12.06
N PHE A 52 -5.72 7.05 -10.90
CA PHE A 52 -6.84 6.20 -10.52
C PHE A 52 -8.16 6.97 -10.44
N ALA A 53 -8.17 8.18 -9.87
CA ALA A 53 -9.34 9.04 -9.85
C ALA A 53 -9.83 9.40 -11.27
N ASN A 54 -8.91 9.73 -12.19
CA ASN A 54 -9.24 10.03 -13.58
C ASN A 54 -9.84 8.82 -14.34
N TYR A 55 -9.44 7.60 -13.98
CA TYR A 55 -9.99 6.37 -14.54
C TYR A 55 -11.21 5.82 -13.79
N GLY A 56 -11.61 6.43 -12.68
CA GLY A 56 -12.73 5.96 -11.84
C GLY A 56 -12.42 4.67 -11.08
N ILE A 57 -11.16 4.41 -10.77
CA ILE A 57 -10.70 3.26 -9.99
C ILE A 57 -10.67 3.70 -8.52
N GLU A 58 -11.74 3.44 -7.76
CA GLU A 58 -11.88 3.97 -6.39
C GLU A 58 -11.34 3.02 -5.31
N THR A 59 -11.41 1.72 -5.53
CA THR A 59 -11.01 0.71 -4.54
C THR A 59 -10.20 -0.41 -5.16
N THR A 60 -9.43 -1.12 -4.32
CA THR A 60 -8.90 -2.44 -4.63
C THR A 60 -10.04 -3.45 -4.83
N GLY A 61 -9.73 -4.65 -5.32
CA GLY A 61 -10.72 -5.71 -5.42
C GLY A 61 -11.25 -6.22 -4.07
N ASP A 62 -10.55 -5.93 -2.97
CA ASP A 62 -10.99 -6.22 -1.60
C ASP A 62 -11.78 -5.06 -0.95
N GLY A 63 -11.99 -3.95 -1.67
CA GLY A 63 -12.78 -2.81 -1.22
C GLY A 63 -12.00 -1.77 -0.39
N VAL A 64 -10.68 -1.87 -0.28
CA VAL A 64 -9.84 -0.83 0.33
C VAL A 64 -9.76 0.35 -0.64
N ARG A 65 -10.05 1.56 -0.16
CA ARG A 65 -9.92 2.77 -0.99
C ARG A 65 -8.45 3.08 -1.23
N TRP A 66 -8.11 3.49 -2.45
CA TRP A 66 -6.75 3.89 -2.77
C TRP A 66 -6.34 5.16 -1.99
N ASP A 67 -7.28 6.06 -1.75
CA ASP A 67 -7.09 7.28 -0.96
C ASP A 67 -7.38 7.12 0.53
N ASP A 68 -7.41 5.89 1.06
CA ASP A 68 -7.65 5.66 2.49
C ASP A 68 -6.54 6.33 3.33
N PRO A 69 -6.88 7.15 4.34
CA PRO A 69 -5.90 7.87 5.14
C PRO A 69 -4.99 6.96 5.98
N ASN A 70 -5.32 5.67 6.13
CA ASN A 70 -4.46 4.69 6.77
C ASN A 70 -3.39 4.13 5.81
N VAL A 71 -3.50 4.33 4.50
CA VAL A 71 -2.43 3.94 3.57
C VAL A 71 -1.20 4.80 3.84
N ASN A 72 -0.08 4.14 4.10
CA ASN A 72 1.19 4.81 4.30
C ASN A 72 1.80 5.21 2.96
N ALA A 73 1.56 6.46 2.56
CA ALA A 73 2.08 7.03 1.32
C ALA A 73 3.60 6.91 1.18
N VAL A 74 4.37 6.98 2.28
CA VAL A 74 5.83 6.85 2.22
C VAL A 74 6.26 5.45 1.83
N GLU A 75 5.65 4.41 2.43
CA GLU A 75 5.92 3.02 2.02
C GLU A 75 5.43 2.75 0.58
N MET A 76 4.41 3.46 0.10
CA MET A 76 3.97 3.38 -1.31
C MET A 76 4.96 4.04 -2.27
N ASP A 77 5.47 5.22 -1.93
CA ASP A 77 6.51 5.90 -2.72
C ASP A 77 7.76 5.01 -2.83
N GLU A 78 8.24 4.46 -1.71
CA GLU A 78 9.37 3.52 -1.69
C GLU A 78 9.14 2.31 -2.60
N MET A 79 7.94 1.73 -2.58
CA MET A 79 7.61 0.60 -3.45
C MET A 79 7.52 1.01 -4.92
N LEU A 80 6.95 2.17 -5.24
CA LEU A 80 6.85 2.67 -6.62
C LEU A 80 8.23 2.95 -7.23
N GLU A 81 9.20 3.41 -6.42
CA GLU A 81 10.59 3.57 -6.84
C GLU A 81 11.27 2.24 -7.23
N GLU A 82 10.77 1.10 -6.73
CA GLU A 82 11.30 -0.25 -6.97
C GLU A 82 10.64 -1.01 -8.13
N LEU A 83 9.52 -0.53 -8.72
CA LEU A 83 8.75 -1.23 -9.77
C LEU A 83 9.35 -1.15 -11.19
#